data_AF-A0A8J3I822-F1
#
_entry.id   AF-A0A8J3I822-F1
#
_cell.length_a   1.000
_cell.length_b   1.000
_cell.length_c   1.000
_cell.angle_alpha   90.00
_cell.angle_beta   90.00
_cell.angle_gamma   90.00
#
_symmetry.space_group_name_H-M   'P 1'
#
loop_
_entity.id
_entity.type
_entity.pdbx_description
1 polymer ?
#
loop_
_entity_poly.entity_id
_entity_poly.type
_entity_poly.pdbx_seq_one_letter_code
_entity_poly.pdbx_strand_id
1 'polypeptide(L)'
;MPLATRQSFWLHGSGWQFPNYENAETFVDQLVREGLLVTEPVIESLLRGQPNALSVRSLQRRFLRATGMSHTDARLIERARHATILLQQGISIQDVVYQAGYFDQSHLMRELKRFIGWTPAQIKDRNQSGQLSFLYNTNLFE
;
A
#
# COMPACT_ATOMS: atom_id res chain seq x y z
N MET A 1 -4.14 -6.18 -35.25
CA MET A 1 -3.91 -5.86 -33.83
C MET A 1 -5.24 -6.03 -33.10
N PRO A 2 -5.41 -6.98 -32.16
CA PRO A 2 -6.72 -7.16 -31.52
C PRO A 2 -6.99 -5.99 -30.59
N LEU A 3 -8.20 -5.44 -30.68
CA LEU A 3 -8.62 -4.27 -29.90
C LEU A 3 -8.53 -4.54 -28.40
N ALA A 4 -8.01 -3.57 -27.65
CA ALA A 4 -8.25 -3.48 -26.21
C ALA A 4 -9.77 -3.58 -25.97
N THR A 5 -10.19 -4.55 -25.16
CA THR A 5 -11.61 -4.62 -24.76
C THR A 5 -11.84 -3.63 -23.63
N ARG A 6 -13.10 -3.39 -23.24
CA ARG A 6 -13.40 -2.55 -22.05
C ARG A 6 -12.73 -3.05 -20.75
N GLN A 7 -12.29 -4.30 -20.71
CA GLN A 7 -11.76 -4.96 -19.51
C GLN A 7 -10.29 -5.38 -19.66
N SER A 8 -9.67 -5.12 -20.81
CA SER A 8 -8.29 -5.56 -21.05
C SER A 8 -7.49 -4.57 -21.90
N PHE A 9 -6.19 -4.52 -21.68
CA PHE A 9 -5.24 -3.70 -22.45
C PHE A 9 -4.02 -4.54 -22.86
N TRP A 10 -3.26 -4.06 -23.83
CA TRP A 10 -2.05 -4.74 -24.28
C TRP A 10 -0.83 -4.17 -23.58
N LEU A 11 0.00 -5.05 -23.02
CA LEU A 11 1.26 -4.71 -22.38
C LEU A 11 2.24 -5.87 -22.60
N HIS A 12 3.49 -5.55 -22.96
CA HIS A 12 4.55 -6.54 -23.17
C HIS A 12 4.17 -7.70 -24.12
N GLY A 13 3.44 -7.40 -25.21
CA GLY A 13 3.09 -8.40 -26.22
C GLY A 13 2.01 -9.41 -25.81
N SER A 14 1.36 -9.23 -24.65
CA SER A 14 0.23 -10.03 -24.19
C SER A 14 -0.97 -9.14 -23.81
N GLY A 15 -2.16 -9.75 -23.74
CA GLY A 15 -3.38 -9.09 -23.28
C GLY A 15 -3.51 -9.21 -21.75
N TRP A 16 -3.71 -8.09 -21.07
CA TRP A 16 -3.79 -7.97 -19.62
C TRP A 16 -5.19 -7.51 -19.23
N GLN A 17 -5.74 -8.08 -18.16
CA GLN A 17 -6.96 -7.54 -17.57
C GLN A 17 -6.65 -6.25 -16.82
N PHE A 18 -7.56 -5.28 -16.87
CA PHE A 18 -7.45 -4.11 -16.01
C PHE A 18 -7.58 -4.53 -14.54
N PRO A 19 -6.75 -3.95 -13.64
CA PRO A 19 -6.86 -4.23 -12.22
C PRO A 19 -8.18 -3.68 -11.66
N ASN A 20 -8.80 -4.48 -10.81
CA ASN A 20 -9.98 -4.19 -10.01
C ASN A 20 -9.75 -4.72 -8.58
N TYR A 21 -10.72 -4.52 -7.68
CA TYR A 21 -10.57 -4.92 -6.28
C TYR A 21 -10.33 -6.42 -6.05
N GLU A 22 -10.74 -7.28 -6.98
CA GLU A 22 -10.63 -8.74 -6.85
C GLU A 22 -9.34 -9.29 -7.48
N ASN A 23 -8.81 -8.65 -8.51
CA ASN A 23 -7.66 -9.16 -9.27
C ASN A 23 -6.38 -8.31 -9.15
N ALA A 24 -6.38 -7.25 -8.33
CA ALA A 24 -5.24 -6.34 -8.20
C ALA A 24 -3.95 -7.05 -7.77
N GLU A 25 -4.02 -8.01 -6.83
CA GLU A 25 -2.85 -8.77 -6.37
C GLU A 25 -2.26 -9.61 -7.50
N THR A 26 -3.08 -10.43 -8.16
CA THR A 26 -2.64 -11.27 -9.30
C THR A 26 -2.08 -10.43 -10.44
N PHE A 27 -2.66 -9.25 -10.69
CA PHE A 27 -2.16 -8.30 -11.68
C PHE A 27 -0.76 -7.79 -11.33
N VAL A 28 -0.53 -7.39 -10.07
CA VAL A 28 0.80 -6.96 -9.59
C VAL A 28 1.81 -8.10 -9.68
N ASP A 29 1.45 -9.30 -9.25
CA ASP A 29 2.34 -10.47 -9.33
C ASP A 29 2.74 -10.78 -10.78
N GLN A 30 1.80 -10.61 -11.72
CA GLN A 30 2.08 -10.80 -13.12
C GLN A 30 3.04 -9.72 -13.65
N LEU A 31 2.90 -8.45 -13.23
CA LEU A 31 3.86 -7.40 -13.59
C LEU A 31 5.27 -7.70 -13.07
N VAL A 32 5.40 -8.27 -11.87
CA VAL A 32 6.69 -8.69 -11.30
C VAL A 32 7.28 -9.85 -12.10
N ARG A 33 6.48 -10.90 -12.36
CA ARG A 33 6.93 -12.08 -13.14
C ARG A 33 7.40 -11.72 -14.55
N GLU A 34 6.73 -10.78 -15.19
CA GLU A 34 7.06 -10.30 -16.54
C GLU A 34 8.18 -9.23 -16.54
N GLY A 35 8.73 -8.89 -15.36
CA GLY A 35 9.81 -7.89 -15.23
C GLY A 35 9.39 -6.46 -15.56
N LEU A 36 8.08 -6.18 -15.54
CA LEU A 36 7.49 -4.88 -15.87
C LEU A 36 7.38 -3.96 -14.65
N LEU A 37 7.37 -4.56 -13.45
CA LEU A 37 7.50 -3.83 -12.19
C LEU A 37 8.93 -4.04 -11.66
N VAL A 38 9.70 -2.97 -11.59
CA VAL A 38 11.09 -2.98 -11.12
C VAL A 38 11.26 -2.10 -9.89
N THR A 39 12.02 -2.58 -8.91
CA THR A 39 12.40 -1.79 -7.75
C THR A 39 13.66 -0.99 -8.06
N GLU A 40 13.65 0.32 -7.82
CA GLU A 40 14.87 1.12 -7.95
C GLU A 40 15.84 0.73 -6.81
N PRO A 41 17.06 0.21 -7.08
CA PRO A 41 17.94 -0.32 -6.03
C PRO A 41 18.32 0.72 -4.96
N VAL A 42 18.38 1.98 -5.36
CA VAL A 42 18.63 3.15 -4.48
C VAL A 42 17.48 3.33 -3.48
N ILE A 43 16.24 3.13 -3.92
CA ILE A 43 15.04 3.24 -3.09
C ILE A 43 14.91 2.01 -2.18
N GLU A 44 15.23 0.82 -2.69
CA GLU A 44 15.26 -0.40 -1.88
C GLU A 44 16.29 -0.30 -0.75
N SER A 45 17.51 0.15 -1.06
CA SER A 45 18.57 0.35 -0.08
C SER A 45 18.16 1.36 0.99
N LEU A 46 17.42 2.42 0.61
CA LEU A 46 16.87 3.38 1.55
C LEU A 46 15.83 2.75 2.48
N LEU A 47 14.86 2.01 1.93
CA LEU A 47 13.81 1.37 2.72
C LEU A 47 14.41 0.37 3.73
N ARG A 48 15.53 -0.26 3.39
CA ARG A 48 16.32 -1.13 4.27
C ARG A 48 17.23 -0.38 5.25
N GLY A 49 17.20 0.95 5.27
CA GLY A 49 17.99 1.78 6.18
C GLY A 49 19.49 1.85 5.88
N GLN A 50 19.92 1.50 4.66
CA GLN A 50 21.35 1.53 4.32
C GLN A 50 21.85 2.95 3.97
N PRO A 51 23.09 3.29 4.36
CA PRO A 51 23.67 4.59 4.08
C PRO A 51 23.82 4.77 2.57
N ASN A 52 23.30 5.89 2.05
CA ASN A 52 23.36 6.24 0.64
C ASN A 52 24.04 7.60 0.46
N ALA A 53 24.84 7.73 -0.60
CA ALA A 53 25.61 8.95 -0.91
C ALA A 53 24.73 10.12 -1.40
N LEU A 54 23.42 9.94 -1.53
CA LEU A 54 22.50 10.96 -2.01
C LEU A 54 21.98 11.87 -0.90
N SER A 55 21.84 13.16 -1.20
CA SER A 55 21.13 14.08 -0.32
C SER A 55 19.64 13.75 -0.22
N VAL A 56 19.02 14.11 0.91
CA VAL A 56 17.58 13.91 1.19
C VAL A 56 16.69 14.46 0.06
N ARG A 57 17.04 15.60 -0.53
CA ARG A 57 16.29 16.21 -1.64
C ARG A 57 16.35 15.38 -2.92
N SER A 58 17.52 14.86 -3.27
CA SER A 58 17.70 14.00 -4.45
C SER A 58 16.92 12.70 -4.31
N LEU A 59 16.87 12.17 -3.09
CA LEU A 59 16.15 10.98 -2.73
C LEU A 59 14.62 11.16 -2.81
N GLN A 60 14.08 12.22 -2.22
CA GLN A 60 12.65 12.56 -2.31
C GLN A 60 12.20 12.73 -3.76
N ARG A 61 13.02 13.38 -4.60
CA ARG A 61 12.72 13.55 -6.02
C ARG A 61 12.72 12.22 -6.78
N ARG A 62 13.69 11.33 -6.51
CA ARG A 62 13.74 10.00 -7.12
C ARG A 62 12.55 9.16 -6.68
N PHE A 63 12.24 9.14 -5.40
CA PHE A 63 11.06 8.45 -4.85
C PHE A 63 9.78 8.92 -5.53
N LEU A 64 9.57 10.24 -5.64
CA LEU A 64 8.41 10.82 -6.32
C LEU A 64 8.37 10.45 -7.81
N ARG A 65 9.51 10.45 -8.50
CA ARG A 65 9.58 10.08 -9.91
C ARG A 65 9.30 8.59 -10.14
N ALA A 66 9.76 7.73 -9.25
CA ALA A 66 9.61 6.28 -9.36
C ALA A 66 8.20 5.81 -8.98
N THR A 67 7.61 6.39 -7.93
CA THR A 67 6.33 5.93 -7.36
C THR A 67 5.14 6.81 -7.73
N GLY A 68 5.38 8.03 -8.22
CA GLY A 68 4.34 9.04 -8.44
C GLY A 68 3.80 9.68 -7.15
N MET A 69 4.28 9.27 -5.97
CA MET A 69 3.84 9.79 -4.67
C MET A 69 5.01 10.30 -3.82
N SER A 70 4.72 11.22 -2.90
CA SER A 70 5.76 11.71 -1.99
C SER A 70 6.11 10.65 -0.95
N HIS A 71 7.35 10.69 -0.45
CA HIS A 71 7.76 9.83 0.66
C HIS A 71 6.90 10.05 1.92
N THR A 72 6.39 11.28 2.12
CA THR A 72 5.48 11.59 3.21
C THR A 72 4.14 10.86 3.03
N ASP A 73 3.55 10.91 1.83
CA ASP A 73 2.28 10.23 1.56
C ASP A 73 2.42 8.71 1.72
N ALA A 74 3.51 8.13 1.22
CA ALA A 74 3.80 6.72 1.41
C ALA A 74 3.88 6.35 2.90
N ARG A 75 4.52 7.19 3.73
CA ARG A 75 4.57 6.97 5.19
C ARG A 75 3.19 7.06 5.86
N LEU A 76 2.30 7.93 5.39
CA LEU A 76 0.94 8.02 5.90
C LEU A 76 0.12 6.77 5.53
N ILE A 77 0.28 6.27 4.31
CA ILE A 77 -0.34 5.01 3.86
C ILE A 77 0.15 3.85 4.73
N GLU A 78 1.46 3.73 4.95
CA GLU A 78 2.04 2.67 5.79
C GLU A 78 1.58 2.77 7.26
N ARG A 79 1.46 4.00 7.79
CA ARG A 79 0.90 4.20 9.13
C ARG A 79 -0.55 3.74 9.23
N ALA A 80 -1.36 4.07 8.23
CA ALA A 80 -2.77 3.67 8.17
C ALA A 80 -2.92 2.14 8.01
N ARG A 81 -2.03 1.50 7.23
CA ARG A 81 -1.91 0.05 7.11
C ARG A 81 -1.58 -0.57 8.47
N HIS A 82 -0.55 -0.09 9.14
CA HIS A 82 -0.15 -0.57 10.46
C HIS A 82 -1.29 -0.46 11.49
N ALA A 83 -1.98 0.69 11.53
CA ALA A 83 -3.13 0.87 12.40
C ALA A 83 -4.28 -0.10 12.10
N THR A 84 -4.51 -0.41 10.82
CA THR A 84 -5.52 -1.39 10.41
C THR A 84 -5.19 -2.79 10.91
N ILE A 85 -3.92 -3.21 10.80
CA ILE A 85 -3.44 -4.49 11.33
C ILE A 85 -3.67 -4.58 12.85
N LEU A 86 -3.31 -3.54 13.60
CA LEU A 86 -3.54 -3.52 15.06
C LEU A 86 -5.03 -3.60 15.40
N LEU A 87 -5.90 -2.90 14.66
CA LEU A 87 -7.36 -2.96 14.86
C LEU A 87 -7.91 -4.36 14.56
N GLN A 88 -7.40 -5.03 13.52
CA GLN A 88 -7.74 -6.42 13.19
C GLN A 88 -7.27 -7.40 14.27
N GLN A 89 -6.14 -7.14 14.91
CA GLN A 89 -5.68 -7.93 16.07
C GLN A 89 -6.53 -7.68 17.33
N GLY A 90 -7.56 -6.85 17.26
CA GLY A 90 -8.50 -6.58 18.35
C GLY A 90 -8.08 -5.46 19.29
N ILE A 91 -6.89 -4.86 19.08
CA ILE A 91 -6.34 -3.78 19.91
C ILE A 91 -7.34 -2.62 20.04
N SER A 92 -7.41 -2.03 21.23
CA SER A 92 -8.35 -0.94 21.50
C SER A 92 -8.03 0.28 20.63
N ILE A 93 -9.05 1.07 20.24
CA ILE A 93 -8.82 2.25 19.38
C ILE A 93 -7.85 3.22 20.06
N GLN A 94 -7.94 3.37 21.38
CA GLN A 94 -7.07 4.23 22.16
C GLN A 94 -5.60 3.78 22.11
N ASP A 95 -5.36 2.48 22.25
CA ASP A 95 -4.00 1.93 22.15
C ASP A 95 -3.45 2.04 20.73
N VAL A 96 -4.29 1.86 19.70
CA VAL A 96 -3.88 2.04 18.30
C VAL A 96 -3.47 3.48 18.01
N VAL A 97 -4.18 4.47 18.58
CA VAL A 97 -3.78 5.89 18.46
C VAL A 97 -2.35 6.07 18.94
N TYR A 98 -2.02 5.55 20.12
CA TYR A 98 -0.67 5.64 20.68
C TYR A 98 0.36 4.83 19.87
N GLN A 99 0.10 3.56 19.61
CA GLN A 99 1.05 2.63 18.99
C GLN A 99 1.35 2.97 17.53
N ALA A 100 0.37 3.46 16.77
CA ALA A 100 0.57 3.88 15.38
C ALA A 100 1.00 5.35 15.25
N GLY A 101 1.14 6.08 16.37
CA GLY A 101 1.67 7.45 16.38
C GLY A 101 0.68 8.50 15.86
N TYR A 102 -0.62 8.32 16.15
CA TYR A 102 -1.64 9.32 15.92
C TYR A 102 -1.74 10.27 17.12
N PHE A 103 -2.10 11.51 16.83
CA PHE A 103 -2.30 12.54 17.86
C PHE A 103 -3.53 12.26 18.71
N ASP A 104 -4.64 11.88 18.06
CA ASP A 104 -5.90 11.53 18.70
C ASP A 104 -6.73 10.58 17.82
N GLN A 105 -7.88 10.15 18.33
CA GLN A 105 -8.81 9.27 17.62
C GLN A 105 -9.40 9.92 16.35
N SER A 106 -9.63 11.24 16.36
CA SER A 106 -10.17 11.98 15.22
C SER A 106 -9.18 12.01 14.05
N HIS A 107 -7.88 12.12 14.37
CA HIS A 107 -6.78 12.03 13.43
C HIS A 107 -6.71 10.63 12.82
N LEU A 108 -6.71 9.59 13.65
CA LEU A 108 -6.77 8.19 13.20
C LEU A 108 -7.95 7.95 12.26
N MET A 109 -9.15 8.38 12.65
CA MET A 109 -10.37 8.18 11.86
C MET A 109 -10.27 8.84 10.47
N ARG A 110 -9.78 10.08 10.40
CA ARG A 110 -9.62 10.80 9.14
C ARG A 110 -8.61 10.14 8.22
N GLU A 111 -7.46 9.70 8.74
CA GLU A 111 -6.44 9.03 7.92
C GLU A 111 -6.92 7.66 7.44
N LEU A 112 -7.54 6.85 8.30
CA LEU A 112 -8.09 5.55 7.89
C LEU A 112 -9.20 5.72 6.86
N LYS A 113 -10.09 6.71 7.02
CA LYS A 113 -11.12 6.94 6.02
C LYS A 113 -10.52 7.36 4.67
N ARG A 114 -9.46 8.16 4.68
CA ARG A 114 -8.76 8.63 3.48
C ARG A 114 -8.02 7.52 2.74
N PHE A 115 -7.25 6.70 3.45
CA PHE A 115 -6.33 5.74 2.83
C PHE A 115 -6.88 4.32 2.78
N ILE A 116 -7.74 3.93 3.71
CA ILE A 116 -8.27 2.57 3.85
C ILE A 116 -9.77 2.50 3.47
N GLY A 117 -10.48 3.64 3.49
CA GLY A 117 -11.89 3.73 3.15
C GLY A 117 -12.85 3.38 4.30
N TRP A 118 -12.34 2.93 5.44
CA TRP A 118 -13.12 2.46 6.59
C TRP A 118 -12.76 3.22 7.88
N THR A 119 -13.72 3.33 8.80
CA THR A 119 -13.46 3.85 10.15
C THR A 119 -12.91 2.74 11.06
N PRO A 120 -12.26 3.09 12.19
CA PRO A 120 -11.79 2.08 13.14
C PRO A 120 -12.85 1.06 13.55
N ALA A 121 -14.09 1.51 13.83
CA ALA A 121 -15.19 0.62 14.21
C ALA A 121 -15.55 -0.36 13.08
N GLN A 122 -15.67 0.14 11.84
CA GLN A 122 -15.97 -0.71 10.67
C GLN A 122 -14.88 -1.75 10.41
N ILE A 123 -13.61 -1.41 10.66
CA ILE A 123 -12.49 -2.35 10.54
C ILE A 123 -12.61 -3.47 11.57
N LYS A 124 -12.93 -3.15 12.83
CA LYS A 124 -13.13 -4.17 13.87
C LYS A 124 -14.29 -5.10 13.55
N ASP A 125 -15.42 -4.57 13.08
CA ASP A 125 -16.60 -5.37 12.69
C ASP A 125 -16.33 -6.26 11.47
N ARG A 126 -15.59 -5.74 10.47
CA ARG A 126 -15.25 -6.48 9.25
C ARG A 126 -14.21 -7.58 9.46
N ASN A 127 -13.34 -7.41 10.44
CA ASN A 127 -12.41 -8.46 10.84
C ASN A 127 -13.14 -9.68 11.42
N GLN A 128 -14.17 -9.44 12.23
CA GLN A 128 -15.01 -10.52 12.78
C GLN A 128 -15.80 -11.27 11.71
N SER A 129 -16.05 -10.65 10.56
CA SER A 129 -16.78 -11.23 9.42
C SER A 129 -15.88 -11.71 8.26
N GLY A 130 -14.54 -11.65 8.41
CA GLY A 130 -13.59 -12.14 7.41
C GLY A 130 -13.48 -11.30 6.12
N GLN A 131 -14.00 -10.08 6.11
CA GLN A 131 -14.15 -9.27 4.87
C GLN A 131 -12.93 -8.38 4.53
N LEU A 132 -11.88 -8.37 5.35
CA LEU A 132 -10.70 -7.51 5.14
C LEU A 132 -9.51 -8.21 4.48
N SER A 133 -9.64 -9.49 4.11
CA SER A 133 -8.57 -10.29 3.51
C SER A 133 -7.99 -9.71 2.21
N PHE A 134 -8.75 -8.89 1.49
CA PHE A 134 -8.37 -8.38 0.16
C PHE A 134 -7.46 -7.14 0.14
N LEU A 135 -7.18 -6.52 1.29
CA LEU A 135 -6.40 -5.27 1.34
C LEU A 135 -4.99 -5.44 1.96
N TYR A 136 -4.70 -6.61 2.55
CA TYR A 136 -3.56 -6.79 3.45
C TYR A 136 -2.89 -8.17 3.41
N ASN A 137 -3.16 -9.03 2.42
CA ASN A 137 -2.39 -10.26 2.22
C ASN A 137 -1.00 -9.97 1.61
N THR A 138 -0.30 -8.99 2.18
CA THR A 138 1.14 -8.96 2.06
C THR A 138 1.64 -9.83 3.20
N ASN A 139 1.89 -11.12 2.92
CA ASN A 139 2.90 -11.87 3.66
C ASN A 139 4.21 -11.08 3.47
N LEU A 140 4.43 -10.11 4.36
CA LEU A 140 5.61 -9.26 4.38
C LEU A 140 6.79 -10.14 4.78
N PHE A 141 7.55 -10.56 3.77
CA PHE A 141 8.89 -11.14 3.86
C PHE A 141 8.99 -12.42 4.70
N GLU A 142 8.84 -13.56 4.04
CA GLU A 142 9.75 -14.71 4.23
C GLU A 142 10.62 -14.86 2.99
#